data_AF-A0A2V5U937-F1
#
_entry.id   AF-A0A2V5U937-F1
#
_cell.length_a   1.000
_cell.length_b   1.000
_cell.length_c   1.000
_cell.angle_alpha   90.00
_cell.angle_beta   90.00
_cell.angle_gamma   90.00
#
_symmetry.space_group_name_H-M   'P 1'
#
loop_
_entity.id
_entity.type
_entity.pdbx_description
1 polymer ?
#
loop_
_entity_poly.entity_id
_entity_poly.type
_entity_poly.pdbx_seq_one_letter_code
_entity_poly.pdbx_strand_id
1 'polypeptide(L)'
;MTPMFRGKSHKLERLDFVVAGAQKSGTTALHYFLTKHPNITMGDQQEIHFFDDDALFVSQPDYEELHKHYRPLGLSTIAGDCTPSYIYHEPAAERIWKYNPKIKLLILLRNPVDRAFAHWNMQRFRGREPLDFFDAVREEKTRIAGAPPAQARRFAYVDRGFYGQQLARLFKFFPRDQVKAVKFEDFKDKQRETLTSVFSFLGLEPLRSVRSKDRNVVPYERAMNWEERIFLYNLFAEDITKVEQLLGWDCSDWKL
;
A
#
# COMPACT_ATOMS: atom_id res chain seq x y z
N MET A 1 -19.97 40.63 -6.45
CA MET A 1 -18.71 39.98 -6.87
C MET A 1 -18.01 39.47 -5.61
N THR A 2 -18.07 38.17 -5.36
CA THR A 2 -17.40 37.54 -4.20
C THR A 2 -15.90 37.46 -4.48
N PRO A 3 -15.00 37.83 -3.56
CA PRO A 3 -13.57 37.77 -3.82
C PRO A 3 -13.16 36.30 -3.97
N MET A 4 -12.62 35.94 -5.14
CA MET A 4 -11.88 34.70 -5.33
C MET A 4 -10.62 34.78 -4.46
N PHE A 5 -10.62 34.10 -3.31
CA PHE A 5 -9.38 33.85 -2.57
C PHE A 5 -8.48 32.95 -3.43
N ARG A 6 -7.60 33.57 -4.22
CA ARG A 6 -6.44 32.88 -4.79
C ARG A 6 -5.45 32.63 -3.65
N GLY A 7 -5.62 31.52 -2.94
CA GLY A 7 -4.60 31.02 -2.03
C GLY A 7 -3.28 30.88 -2.78
N LYS A 8 -2.18 31.43 -2.25
CA LYS A 8 -0.84 31.24 -2.82
C LYS A 8 -0.54 29.74 -2.85
N SER A 9 -0.36 29.19 -4.05
CA SER A 9 0.16 27.83 -4.23
C SER A 9 1.58 27.81 -3.65
N HIS A 10 1.79 27.10 -2.56
CA HIS A 10 3.14 26.86 -2.03
C HIS A 10 3.77 25.74 -2.86
N LYS A 11 5.06 25.88 -3.21
CA LYS A 11 5.80 24.81 -3.88
C LYS A 11 5.99 23.66 -2.87
N LEU A 12 5.68 22.44 -3.29
CA LEU A 12 5.93 21.25 -2.47
C LEU A 12 7.44 20.98 -2.43
N GLU A 13 8.03 20.93 -1.23
CA GLU A 13 9.45 20.60 -1.08
C GLU A 13 9.66 19.09 -0.88
N ARG A 14 8.83 18.45 -0.05
CA ARG A 14 8.87 17.02 0.25
C ARG A 14 7.46 16.50 0.55
N LEU A 15 7.23 15.20 0.33
CA LEU A 15 6.04 14.51 0.85
C LEU A 15 6.19 14.27 2.36
N ASP A 16 5.08 14.38 3.08
CA ASP A 16 5.00 14.19 4.54
C ASP A 16 4.68 12.75 4.93
N PHE A 17 3.98 12.02 4.05
CA PHE A 17 3.67 10.62 4.27
C PHE A 17 3.57 9.79 2.98
N VAL A 18 3.64 8.47 3.13
CA VAL A 18 3.45 7.52 2.04
C VAL A 18 2.61 6.33 2.53
N VAL A 19 1.56 5.99 1.80
CA VAL A 19 0.88 4.69 1.93
C VAL A 19 1.66 3.66 1.10
N ALA A 20 2.64 3.02 1.75
CA ALA A 20 3.64 2.21 1.07
C ALA A 20 3.16 0.79 0.75
N GLY A 21 2.02 0.36 1.28
CA GLY A 21 1.58 -1.01 1.10
C GLY A 21 0.31 -1.37 1.84
N ALA A 22 -0.15 -2.61 1.72
CA ALA A 22 0.27 -3.60 0.74
C ALA A 22 -0.75 -3.69 -0.40
N GLN A 23 -0.29 -4.07 -1.59
CA GLN A 23 -1.17 -4.30 -2.73
C GLN A 23 -2.25 -5.34 -2.39
N LYS A 24 -3.51 -5.01 -2.69
CA LYS A 24 -4.72 -5.79 -2.40
C LYS A 24 -5.15 -5.85 -0.92
N SER A 25 -4.64 -4.91 -0.12
CA SER A 25 -5.02 -4.74 1.29
C SER A 25 -5.87 -3.49 1.55
N GLY A 26 -6.60 -2.97 0.55
CA GLY A 26 -7.54 -1.85 0.74
C GLY A 26 -6.94 -0.44 0.58
N THR A 27 -5.71 -0.31 0.07
CA THR A 27 -5.03 0.98 -0.15
C THR A 27 -5.82 1.93 -1.06
N THR A 28 -6.52 1.44 -2.09
CA THR A 28 -7.39 2.27 -2.94
C THR A 28 -8.53 2.92 -2.16
N ALA A 29 -9.09 2.22 -1.17
CA ALA A 29 -10.13 2.77 -0.31
C ALA A 29 -9.52 3.78 0.69
N LEU A 30 -8.34 3.50 1.25
CA LEU A 30 -7.67 4.50 2.09
C LEU A 30 -7.30 5.77 1.31
N HIS A 31 -6.73 5.63 0.11
CA HIS A 31 -6.42 6.73 -0.80
C HIS A 31 -7.65 7.62 -1.02
N TYR A 32 -8.84 7.04 -1.18
CA TYR A 32 -10.07 7.83 -1.26
C TYR A 32 -10.28 8.72 -0.05
N PHE A 33 -10.24 8.18 1.16
CA PHE A 33 -10.46 8.95 2.37
C PHE A 33 -9.39 10.04 2.54
N LEU A 34 -8.14 9.74 2.21
CA LEU A 34 -7.05 10.72 2.18
C LEU A 34 -7.34 11.87 1.19
N THR A 35 -7.78 11.58 -0.04
CA THR A 35 -8.18 12.62 -1.02
C THR A 35 -9.38 13.46 -0.59
N LYS A 36 -10.14 13.04 0.43
CA LYS A 36 -11.28 13.80 0.96
C LYS A 36 -10.91 14.70 2.14
N HIS A 37 -9.70 14.58 2.66
CA HIS A 37 -9.26 15.42 3.75
C HIS A 37 -8.81 16.79 3.23
N PRO A 38 -9.41 17.91 3.70
CA PRO A 38 -9.12 19.25 3.16
C PRO A 38 -7.66 19.68 3.37
N ASN A 39 -6.99 19.11 4.37
CA ASN A 39 -5.59 19.39 4.70
C ASN A 39 -4.58 18.48 3.97
N ILE A 40 -5.02 17.56 3.11
CA ILE A 40 -4.13 16.60 2.42
C ILE A 40 -4.11 16.90 0.91
N THR A 41 -2.90 17.00 0.36
CA THR A 41 -2.67 16.93 -1.09
C THR A 41 -2.23 15.52 -1.47
N MET A 42 -3.00 14.85 -2.33
CA MET A 42 -2.57 13.60 -2.97
C MET A 42 -2.09 13.89 -4.40
N GLY A 43 -1.37 12.94 -4.99
CA GLY A 43 -0.95 13.02 -6.39
C GLY A 43 -2.12 13.09 -7.37
N ASP A 44 -1.84 13.54 -8.59
CA ASP A 44 -2.79 13.55 -9.71
C ASP A 44 -3.13 12.14 -10.25
N GLN A 45 -2.42 11.12 -9.77
CA GLN A 45 -2.69 9.70 -10.00
C GLN A 45 -2.81 8.97 -8.65
N GLN A 46 -3.46 7.81 -8.65
CA GLN A 46 -3.61 7.00 -7.44
C GLN A 46 -2.28 6.44 -6.93
N GLU A 47 -1.40 6.00 -7.83
CA GLU A 47 -0.11 5.37 -7.53
C GLU A 47 0.95 6.02 -8.44
N ILE A 48 1.97 6.67 -7.86
CA ILE A 48 2.96 7.46 -8.62
C ILE A 48 4.15 6.62 -9.07
N HIS A 49 4.46 5.51 -8.38
CA HIS A 49 5.55 4.60 -8.75
C HIS A 49 6.95 5.21 -8.84
N PHE A 50 7.18 6.35 -8.17
CA PHE A 50 8.50 6.98 -8.15
C PHE A 50 9.56 6.09 -7.46
N PHE A 51 9.35 5.73 -6.19
CA PHE A 51 10.39 5.04 -5.40
C PHE A 51 10.60 3.56 -5.78
N ASP A 52 9.73 2.96 -6.59
CA ASP A 52 9.86 1.59 -7.10
C ASP A 52 10.17 1.49 -8.61
N ASP A 53 10.48 2.60 -9.25
CA ASP A 53 11.08 2.63 -10.58
C ASP A 53 12.61 2.70 -10.47
N ASP A 54 13.29 1.62 -10.85
CA ASP A 54 14.75 1.56 -10.78
C ASP A 54 15.43 2.48 -11.81
N ALA A 55 14.77 2.80 -12.92
CA ALA A 55 15.32 3.67 -13.95
C ALA A 55 15.52 5.10 -13.44
N LEU A 56 14.64 5.57 -12.53
CA LEU A 56 14.73 6.91 -11.93
C LEU A 56 15.87 7.06 -10.91
N PHE A 57 16.51 5.95 -10.51
CA PHE A 57 17.56 5.92 -9.47
C PHE A 57 18.91 5.38 -9.98
N VAL A 58 19.08 5.26 -11.30
CA VAL A 58 20.39 4.93 -11.91
C VAL A 58 21.40 6.05 -11.66
N SER A 59 20.93 7.30 -11.66
CA SER A 59 21.67 8.50 -11.25
C SER A 59 20.99 9.16 -10.04
N GLN A 60 21.47 10.32 -9.63
CA GLN A 60 20.81 11.11 -8.59
C GLN A 60 19.35 11.39 -9.03
N PRO A 61 18.34 10.96 -8.25
CA PRO A 61 16.95 11.15 -8.63
C PRO A 61 16.60 12.64 -8.68
N ASP A 62 15.88 13.04 -9.73
CA ASP A 62 15.26 14.35 -9.81
C ASP A 62 13.89 14.30 -9.11
N TYR A 63 13.80 14.91 -7.93
CA TYR A 63 12.55 14.93 -7.17
C TYR A 63 11.53 15.93 -7.72
N GLU A 64 11.89 16.86 -8.61
CA GLU A 64 10.91 17.73 -9.26
C GLU A 64 9.97 16.91 -10.17
N GLU A 65 10.49 15.81 -10.76
CA GLU A 65 9.69 14.84 -11.51
C GLU A 65 8.65 14.13 -10.62
N LEU A 66 8.93 13.97 -9.32
CA LEU A 66 7.92 13.53 -8.34
C LEU A 66 6.97 14.68 -7.99
N HIS A 67 7.50 15.86 -7.67
CA HIS A 67 6.72 16.97 -7.12
C HIS A 67 5.69 17.54 -8.11
N LYS A 68 5.93 17.46 -9.42
CA LYS A 68 4.98 17.92 -10.45
C LYS A 68 3.61 17.25 -10.40
N HIS A 69 3.52 16.06 -9.80
CA HIS A 69 2.27 15.32 -9.59
C HIS A 69 1.39 15.92 -8.49
N TYR A 70 1.92 16.87 -7.71
CA TYR A 70 1.24 17.41 -6.54
C TYR A 70 0.91 18.87 -6.77
N ARG A 71 -0.37 19.20 -6.66
CA ARG A 71 -0.87 20.58 -6.74
C ARG A 71 -1.53 20.95 -5.41
N PRO A 72 -0.78 21.53 -4.46
CA PRO A 72 -1.33 21.90 -3.16
C PRO A 72 -2.55 22.81 -3.31
N LEU A 73 -3.65 22.40 -2.69
CA LEU A 73 -4.85 23.21 -2.58
C LEU A 73 -4.72 24.17 -1.39
N GLY A 74 -5.43 25.30 -1.40
CA GLY A 74 -5.18 26.39 -0.46
C GLY A 74 -5.35 26.08 1.04
N LEU A 75 -5.99 24.97 1.41
CA LEU A 75 -6.13 24.51 2.81
C LEU A 75 -5.21 23.32 3.15
N SER A 76 -4.50 22.77 2.16
CA SER A 76 -3.62 21.63 2.36
C SER A 76 -2.42 22.00 3.23
N THR A 77 -2.16 21.21 4.25
CA THR A 77 -0.99 21.37 5.14
C THR A 77 0.04 20.28 4.97
N ILE A 78 -0.36 19.12 4.43
CA ILE A 78 0.54 17.99 4.14
C ILE A 78 0.29 17.41 2.75
N ALA A 79 1.27 16.70 2.21
CA ALA A 79 1.15 15.93 0.97
C ALA A 79 1.58 14.48 1.16
N GLY A 80 0.99 13.56 0.41
CA GLY A 80 1.40 12.16 0.46
C GLY A 80 1.14 11.35 -0.79
N ASP A 81 1.92 10.28 -0.92
CA ASP A 81 1.82 9.30 -2.00
C ASP A 81 1.05 8.04 -1.54
N CYS A 82 0.47 7.30 -2.48
CA CYS A 82 -0.12 6.00 -2.20
C CYS A 82 0.29 4.95 -3.25
N THR A 83 1.53 4.49 -3.20
CA THR A 83 2.01 3.39 -4.04
C THR A 83 2.22 2.11 -3.21
N PRO A 84 1.29 1.13 -3.29
CA PRO A 84 1.30 -0.04 -2.40
C PRO A 84 2.42 -1.04 -2.65
N SER A 85 3.18 -0.90 -3.73
CA SER A 85 4.31 -1.76 -4.07
C SER A 85 5.60 -1.36 -3.35
N TYR A 86 5.67 -0.20 -2.71
CA TYR A 86 6.88 0.28 -2.04
C TYR A 86 7.32 -0.59 -0.86
N ILE A 87 6.39 -1.15 -0.09
CA ILE A 87 6.73 -2.07 1.00
C ILE A 87 7.47 -3.31 0.47
N TYR A 88 7.11 -3.76 -0.74
CA TYR A 88 7.64 -4.96 -1.35
C TYR A 88 8.93 -4.71 -2.12
N HIS A 89 9.02 -3.63 -2.90
CA HIS A 89 10.22 -3.30 -3.67
C HIS A 89 11.37 -2.94 -2.73
N GLU A 90 12.42 -3.77 -2.70
CA GLU A 90 13.41 -3.70 -1.63
C GLU A 90 14.13 -2.33 -1.52
N PRO A 91 14.58 -1.72 -2.63
CA PRO A 91 15.22 -0.40 -2.59
C PRO A 91 14.31 0.74 -2.13
N ALA A 92 12.98 0.60 -2.22
CA ALA A 92 12.06 1.72 -2.01
C ALA A 92 12.14 2.26 -0.57
N ALA A 93 12.32 1.39 0.43
CA ALA A 93 12.44 1.82 1.84
C ALA A 93 13.60 2.81 2.04
N GLU A 94 14.79 2.47 1.53
CA GLU A 94 15.96 3.33 1.61
C GLU A 94 15.79 4.61 0.79
N ARG A 95 15.23 4.51 -0.42
CA ARG A 95 14.98 5.66 -1.30
C ARG A 95 14.03 6.67 -0.65
N ILE A 96 12.93 6.19 -0.05
CA ILE A 96 11.97 7.01 0.70
C ILE A 96 12.64 7.68 1.90
N TRP A 97 13.46 6.93 2.65
CA TRP A 97 14.19 7.47 3.80
C TRP A 97 15.20 8.55 3.39
N LYS A 98 15.99 8.33 2.33
CA LYS A 98 16.90 9.34 1.77
C LYS A 98 16.17 10.58 1.29
N TYR A 99 14.98 10.40 0.69
CA TYR A 99 14.15 11.49 0.23
C TYR A 99 13.58 12.33 1.37
N ASN A 100 13.12 11.73 2.47
CA ASN A 100 12.68 12.46 3.65
C ASN A 100 12.79 11.55 4.90
N PRO A 101 13.85 11.71 5.73
CA PRO A 101 14.03 10.88 6.92
C PRO A 101 12.91 11.04 7.96
N LYS A 102 12.12 12.12 7.90
CA LYS A 102 10.99 12.39 8.82
C LYS A 102 9.63 11.95 8.28
N ILE A 103 9.59 11.35 7.08
CA ILE A 103 8.34 10.94 6.43
C ILE A 103 7.61 9.88 7.23
N LYS A 104 6.28 9.93 7.27
CA LYS A 104 5.46 8.91 7.91
C LYS A 104 5.05 7.82 6.91
N LEU A 105 5.09 6.57 7.33
CA LEU A 105 4.66 5.42 6.53
C LEU A 105 3.34 4.87 7.05
N LEU A 106 2.39 4.67 6.14
CA LEU A 106 1.16 3.94 6.37
C LEU A 106 1.23 2.61 5.62
N ILE A 107 0.95 1.51 6.29
CA ILE A 107 0.94 0.17 5.69
C ILE A 107 -0.34 -0.57 6.08
N LEU A 108 -1.08 -1.03 5.09
CA LEU A 108 -2.31 -1.79 5.25
C LEU A 108 -1.99 -3.25 4.96
N LEU A 109 -2.17 -4.12 5.93
CA LEU A 109 -1.91 -5.55 5.78
C LEU A 109 -3.23 -6.31 5.87
N ARG A 110 -3.39 -7.33 5.03
CA ARG A 110 -4.55 -8.21 4.97
C ARG A 110 -4.06 -9.63 5.21
N ASN A 111 -4.92 -10.55 5.63
CA ASN A 111 -4.59 -11.98 5.60
C ASN A 111 -3.83 -12.33 4.29
N PRO A 112 -2.57 -12.81 4.37
CA PRO A 112 -1.72 -12.98 3.19
C PRO A 112 -2.29 -14.01 2.19
N VAL A 113 -3.06 -14.99 2.67
CA VAL A 113 -3.80 -15.96 1.84
C VAL A 113 -4.85 -15.26 0.99
N ASP A 114 -5.72 -14.46 1.62
CA ASP A 114 -6.78 -13.74 0.92
C ASP A 114 -6.22 -12.62 0.01
N ARG A 115 -5.10 -12.01 0.40
CA ARG A 115 -4.37 -11.02 -0.40
C ARG A 115 -3.81 -11.65 -1.68
N ALA A 116 -3.21 -12.84 -1.60
CA ALA A 116 -2.71 -13.58 -2.76
C ALA A 116 -3.83 -13.87 -3.76
N PHE A 117 -4.97 -14.38 -3.27
CA PHE A 117 -6.13 -14.68 -4.10
C PHE A 117 -6.75 -13.43 -4.72
N ALA A 118 -6.81 -12.33 -3.98
CA ALA A 118 -7.26 -11.05 -4.49
C ALA A 118 -6.31 -10.49 -5.57
N HIS A 119 -5.01 -10.79 -5.50
CA HIS A 119 -4.04 -10.41 -6.52
C HIS A 119 -4.25 -11.22 -7.81
N TRP A 120 -4.38 -12.54 -7.68
CA TRP A 120 -4.69 -13.42 -8.81
C TRP A 120 -5.99 -13.02 -9.52
N ASN A 121 -7.10 -12.82 -8.78
CA ASN A 121 -8.37 -12.37 -9.36
C ASN A 121 -8.25 -11.03 -10.10
N MET A 122 -7.42 -10.10 -9.60
CA MET A 122 -7.16 -8.84 -10.30
C MET A 122 -6.43 -9.05 -11.63
N GLN A 123 -5.48 -9.99 -11.71
CA GLN A 123 -4.79 -10.30 -12.96
C GLN A 123 -5.71 -11.05 -13.94
N ARG A 124 -6.58 -11.96 -13.45
CA ARG A 124 -7.65 -12.60 -14.22
C ARG A 124 -8.59 -11.57 -14.85
N PHE A 125 -9.14 -10.66 -14.02
CA PHE A 125 -10.02 -9.58 -14.47
C PHE A 125 -9.37 -8.65 -15.50
N ARG A 126 -8.03 -8.49 -15.45
CA ARG A 126 -7.26 -7.71 -16.43
C ARG A 126 -6.89 -8.48 -17.69
N GLY A 127 -7.27 -9.76 -17.81
CA GLY A 127 -6.91 -10.64 -18.93
C GLY A 127 -5.42 -11.00 -18.97
N ARG A 128 -4.72 -10.98 -17.82
CA ARG A 128 -3.26 -11.15 -17.73
C ARG A 128 -2.80 -12.44 -17.05
N GLU A 129 -3.73 -13.20 -16.48
CA GLU A 129 -3.42 -14.48 -15.85
C GLU A 129 -4.20 -15.58 -16.57
N PRO A 130 -3.54 -16.45 -17.35
CA PRO A 130 -4.23 -17.57 -17.99
C PRO A 130 -4.47 -18.76 -17.06
N LEU A 131 -3.66 -18.92 -15.99
CA LEU A 131 -3.70 -20.09 -15.12
C LEU A 131 -4.76 -19.96 -14.03
N ASP A 132 -5.29 -21.11 -13.60
CA ASP A 132 -6.06 -21.18 -12.36
C ASP A 132 -5.16 -20.89 -11.14
N PHE A 133 -5.75 -20.54 -10.00
CA PHE A 133 -5.01 -20.00 -8.85
C PHE A 133 -3.86 -20.90 -8.38
N PHE A 134 -4.11 -22.20 -8.21
CA PHE A 134 -3.11 -23.09 -7.65
C PHE A 134 -1.94 -23.34 -8.61
N ASP A 135 -2.23 -23.45 -9.91
CA ASP A 135 -1.20 -23.56 -10.94
C ASP A 135 -0.42 -22.24 -11.09
N ALA A 136 -1.09 -21.09 -10.98
CA ALA A 136 -0.44 -19.78 -10.96
C ALA A 136 0.55 -19.64 -9.78
N VAL A 137 0.17 -20.16 -8.61
CA VAL A 137 1.03 -20.18 -7.41
C VAL A 137 2.21 -21.14 -7.57
N ARG A 138 2.00 -22.33 -8.15
CA ARG A 138 3.08 -23.29 -8.41
C ARG A 138 4.10 -22.77 -9.42
N GLU A 139 3.63 -22.13 -10.48
CA GLU A 139 4.45 -21.58 -11.55
C GLU A 139 5.07 -20.21 -11.19
N GLU A 140 4.68 -19.61 -10.06
CA GLU A 140 5.08 -18.26 -9.68
C GLU A 140 6.60 -18.05 -9.75
N LYS A 141 7.38 -18.93 -9.12
CA LYS A 141 8.84 -18.80 -9.07
C LYS A 141 9.46 -18.86 -10.47
N THR A 142 9.03 -19.82 -11.29
CA THR A 142 9.50 -19.98 -12.68
C THR A 142 9.15 -18.75 -13.51
N ARG A 143 7.91 -18.24 -13.39
CA ARG A 143 7.43 -17.09 -14.15
C ARG A 143 8.08 -15.78 -13.71
N ILE A 144 8.38 -15.61 -12.43
CA ILE A 144 9.15 -14.47 -11.93
C ILE A 144 10.57 -14.50 -12.52
N ALA A 145 11.25 -15.66 -12.45
CA ALA A 145 12.62 -15.81 -12.95
C ALA A 145 12.73 -15.63 -14.48
N GLY A 146 11.71 -16.06 -15.23
CA GLY A 146 11.67 -15.94 -16.69
C GLY A 146 11.14 -14.61 -17.24
N ALA A 147 10.66 -13.70 -16.38
CA ALA A 147 10.03 -12.46 -16.82
C ALA A 147 10.94 -11.22 -16.71
N PRO A 148 10.78 -10.22 -17.59
CA PRO A 148 11.40 -8.92 -17.38
C PRO A 148 10.98 -8.33 -16.02
N PRO A 149 11.84 -7.55 -15.33
CA PRO A 149 11.56 -7.05 -13.97
C PRO A 149 10.20 -6.36 -13.81
N ALA A 150 9.80 -5.54 -14.79
CA ALA A 150 8.51 -4.84 -14.80
C ALA A 150 7.29 -5.79 -14.88
N GLN A 151 7.48 -7.00 -15.41
CA GLN A 151 6.44 -8.01 -15.55
C GLN A 151 6.48 -9.04 -14.42
N ALA A 152 7.66 -9.39 -13.91
CA ALA A 152 7.85 -10.35 -12.82
C ALA A 152 6.97 -10.01 -11.60
N ARG A 153 6.87 -8.72 -11.27
CA ARG A 153 6.01 -8.19 -10.20
C ARG A 153 4.53 -8.59 -10.28
N ARG A 154 4.03 -8.92 -11.48
CA ARG A 154 2.63 -9.31 -11.73
C ARG A 154 2.33 -10.72 -11.24
N PHE A 155 3.34 -11.60 -11.21
CA PHE A 155 3.20 -13.00 -10.84
C PHE A 155 3.43 -13.25 -9.35
N ALA A 156 3.88 -12.24 -8.59
CA ALA A 156 4.15 -12.35 -7.15
C ALA A 156 2.84 -12.41 -6.31
N TYR A 157 2.12 -13.53 -6.40
CA TYR A 157 0.93 -13.85 -5.63
C TYR A 157 1.27 -14.33 -4.22
N VAL A 158 2.32 -15.12 -4.05
CA VAL A 158 2.78 -15.58 -2.74
C VAL A 158 3.86 -14.66 -2.20
N ASP A 159 4.88 -14.34 -3.01
CA ASP A 159 6.08 -13.65 -2.55
C ASP A 159 5.81 -12.29 -1.89
N ARG A 160 4.84 -11.53 -2.43
CA ARG A 160 4.38 -10.25 -1.84
C ARG A 160 3.65 -10.39 -0.50
N GLY A 161 3.22 -11.60 -0.14
CA GLY A 161 2.53 -11.92 1.11
C GLY A 161 3.45 -12.14 2.31
N PHE A 162 4.77 -12.31 2.11
CA PHE A 162 5.74 -12.41 3.19
C PHE A 162 6.05 -11.03 3.78
N TYR A 163 5.17 -10.54 4.65
CA TYR A 163 5.25 -9.21 5.25
C TYR A 163 6.36 -9.09 6.29
N GLY A 164 6.68 -10.16 7.02
CA GLY A 164 7.66 -10.11 8.11
C GLY A 164 9.03 -9.62 7.65
N GLN A 165 9.52 -10.08 6.50
CA GLN A 165 10.78 -9.57 5.92
C GLN A 165 10.66 -8.12 5.43
N GLN A 166 9.52 -7.75 4.86
CA GLN A 166 9.28 -6.41 4.33
C GLN A 166 9.19 -5.38 5.47
N LEU A 167 8.50 -5.72 6.55
CA LEU A 167 8.42 -4.95 7.80
C LEU A 167 9.79 -4.80 8.44
N ALA A 168 10.55 -5.90 8.59
CA ALA A 168 11.90 -5.86 9.14
C ALA A 168 12.81 -4.92 8.34
N ARG A 169 12.67 -4.88 7.02
CA ARG A 169 13.40 -3.94 6.15
C ARG A 169 12.97 -2.49 6.40
N LEU A 170 11.67 -2.20 6.52
CA LEU A 170 11.20 -0.84 6.88
C LEU A 170 11.80 -0.38 8.22
N PHE A 171 11.79 -1.23 9.24
CA PHE A 171 12.30 -0.88 10.58
C PHE A 171 13.82 -0.73 10.67
N LYS A 172 14.58 -1.04 9.60
CA LYS A 172 16.01 -0.66 9.51
C LYS A 172 16.20 0.85 9.27
N PHE A 173 15.23 1.50 8.62
CA PHE A 173 15.31 2.90 8.21
C PHE A 173 14.39 3.82 9.00
N PHE A 174 13.22 3.32 9.38
CA PHE A 174 12.17 4.13 10.02
C PHE A 174 11.97 3.69 11.47
N PRO A 175 12.01 4.63 12.43
CA PRO A 175 11.63 4.34 13.81
C PRO A 175 10.13 3.99 13.90
N ARG A 176 9.74 3.33 15.00
CA ARG A 176 8.40 2.76 15.18
C ARG A 176 7.29 3.79 15.10
N ASP A 177 7.52 5.00 15.59
CA ASP A 177 6.59 6.12 15.58
C ASP A 177 6.41 6.77 14.20
N GLN A 178 7.29 6.46 13.23
CA GLN A 178 7.13 6.86 11.82
C GLN A 178 6.37 5.81 11.00
N VAL A 179 6.02 4.64 11.55
CA VAL A 179 5.32 3.58 10.81
C VAL A 179 4.02 3.22 11.49
N LYS A 180 2.90 3.46 10.81
CA LYS A 180 1.58 2.98 11.23
C LYS A 180 1.13 1.83 10.35
N ALA A 181 1.10 0.65 10.95
CA ALA A 181 0.41 -0.50 10.38
C ALA A 181 -1.09 -0.44 10.69
N VAL A 182 -1.89 -0.85 9.72
CA VAL A 182 -3.35 -0.94 9.79
C VAL A 182 -3.77 -2.32 9.29
N LYS A 183 -4.53 -3.03 10.12
CA LYS A 183 -5.10 -4.33 9.74
C LYS A 183 -6.30 -4.11 8.84
N PHE A 184 -6.35 -4.81 7.71
CA PHE A 184 -7.41 -4.65 6.70
C PHE A 184 -8.78 -4.97 7.28
N GLU A 185 -8.87 -6.00 8.11
CA GLU A 185 -10.10 -6.42 8.77
C GLU A 185 -10.65 -5.29 9.67
N ASP A 186 -9.78 -4.64 10.47
CA ASP A 186 -10.19 -3.46 11.24
C ASP A 186 -10.58 -2.27 10.35
N PHE A 187 -9.84 -2.02 9.27
CA PHE A 187 -10.19 -0.94 8.33
C PHE A 187 -11.54 -1.16 7.63
N LYS A 188 -11.93 -2.42 7.45
CA LYS A 188 -13.21 -2.81 6.88
C LYS A 188 -14.34 -2.73 7.92
N ASP A 189 -14.14 -3.32 9.09
CA ASP A 189 -15.21 -3.56 10.06
C ASP A 189 -15.35 -2.43 11.10
N LYS A 190 -14.26 -1.69 11.36
CA LYS A 190 -14.15 -0.55 12.30
C LYS A 190 -13.64 0.71 11.59
N GLN A 191 -14.17 0.97 10.40
CA GLN A 191 -13.65 1.97 9.47
C GLN A 191 -13.50 3.37 10.09
N ARG A 192 -14.46 3.82 10.91
CA ARG A 192 -14.44 5.16 11.51
C ARG A 192 -13.31 5.29 12.52
N GLU A 193 -13.14 4.29 13.40
CA GLU A 193 -12.07 4.24 14.39
C GLU A 193 -10.71 4.18 13.70
N THR A 194 -10.57 3.31 12.69
CA THR A 194 -9.33 3.18 11.93
C THR A 194 -8.94 4.47 11.22
N LEU A 195 -9.89 5.13 10.53
CA LEU A 195 -9.64 6.40 9.86
C LEU A 195 -9.26 7.52 10.84
N THR A 196 -9.96 7.60 11.98
CA THR A 196 -9.62 8.55 13.07
C THR A 196 -8.18 8.35 13.53
N SER A 197 -7.78 7.10 13.73
CA SER A 197 -6.41 6.75 14.13
C SER A 197 -5.38 7.07 13.04
N VAL A 198 -5.71 6.89 11.76
CA VAL A 198 -4.84 7.27 10.63
C VAL A 198 -4.64 8.78 10.56
N PHE A 199 -5.71 9.58 10.66
CA PHE A 199 -5.59 11.04 10.63
C PHE A 199 -4.82 11.57 11.84
N SER A 200 -5.10 11.05 13.04
CA SER A 200 -4.35 11.40 14.24
C SER A 200 -2.86 11.09 14.10
N PHE A 201 -2.50 9.94 13.53
CA PHE A 201 -1.11 9.60 13.24
C PHE A 201 -0.47 10.58 12.24
N LEU A 202 -1.22 11.08 11.26
CA LEU A 202 -0.75 12.13 10.34
C LEU A 202 -0.74 13.54 10.98
N GLY A 203 -1.18 13.68 12.23
CA GLY A 203 -1.27 14.99 12.92
C GLY A 203 -2.47 15.82 12.48
N LEU A 204 -3.54 15.17 12.01
CA LEU A 204 -4.74 15.79 11.48
C LEU A 204 -5.98 15.44 12.31
N GLU A 205 -6.93 16.36 12.30
CA GLU A 205 -8.27 16.12 12.85
C GLU A 205 -9.04 15.06 12.03
N PRO A 206 -9.99 14.34 12.64
CA PRO A 206 -10.80 13.38 11.91
C PRO A 206 -11.67 14.05 10.83
N LEU A 207 -11.98 13.29 9.78
CA LEU A 207 -12.95 13.73 8.78
C LEU A 207 -14.34 13.90 9.40
N ARG A 208 -14.91 15.10 9.28
CA ARG A 208 -16.23 15.45 9.85
C ARG A 208 -17.37 14.61 9.27
N SER A 209 -17.34 14.32 7.97
CA SER A 209 -18.30 13.43 7.31
C SER A 209 -17.75 12.90 5.99
N VAL A 210 -17.74 11.59 5.81
CA VAL A 210 -17.54 10.96 4.49
C VAL A 210 -18.52 9.81 4.37
N ARG A 211 -19.24 9.76 3.25
CA ARG A 211 -20.01 8.57 2.91
C ARG A 211 -19.04 7.47 2.50
N SER A 212 -19.16 6.30 3.10
CA SER A 212 -18.53 5.12 2.51
C SER A 212 -19.07 4.99 1.09
N LYS A 213 -18.15 4.78 0.14
CA LYS A 213 -18.53 4.43 -1.22
C LYS A 213 -18.02 3.03 -1.44
N ASP A 214 -18.91 2.12 -1.82
CA ASP A 214 -18.49 0.85 -2.38
C ASP A 214 -17.64 1.15 -3.61
N ARG A 215 -16.36 0.81 -3.53
CA ARG A 215 -15.41 1.01 -4.63
C ARG A 215 -15.00 -0.34 -5.17
N ASN A 216 -15.05 -0.45 -6.51
CA ASN A 216 -14.49 -1.49 -7.37
C ASN A 216 -13.97 -2.73 -6.64
N VAL A 217 -14.91 -3.53 -6.13
CA VAL A 217 -14.63 -4.91 -5.77
C VAL A 217 -14.49 -5.65 -7.09
N VAL A 218 -13.29 -6.15 -7.37
CA VAL A 218 -13.10 -7.04 -8.52
C VAL A 218 -14.01 -8.26 -8.27
N PRO A 219 -14.98 -8.55 -9.15
CA PRO A 219 -15.82 -9.72 -8.99
C PRO A 219 -14.93 -10.96 -9.08
N TYR A 220 -15.09 -11.90 -8.15
CA TYR A 220 -14.35 -13.16 -8.18
C TYR A 220 -15.18 -14.17 -8.96
N GLU A 221 -14.56 -14.81 -9.96
CA GLU A 221 -15.21 -15.86 -10.76
C GLU A 221 -15.54 -17.08 -9.89
N ARG A 222 -14.73 -17.33 -8.85
CA ARG A 222 -14.93 -18.40 -7.88
C ARG A 222 -14.41 -18.03 -6.49
N ALA A 223 -14.85 -18.78 -5.50
CA ALA A 223 -14.22 -18.79 -4.18
C ALA A 223 -12.90 -19.57 -4.20
N MET A 224 -12.01 -19.25 -3.27
CA MET A 224 -10.85 -20.09 -2.95
C MET A 224 -11.36 -21.37 -2.28
N ASN A 225 -10.85 -22.53 -2.69
CA ASN A 225 -11.19 -23.80 -2.06
C ASN A 225 -10.34 -24.05 -0.79
N TRP A 226 -10.72 -25.07 -0.01
CA TRP A 226 -10.08 -25.34 1.28
C TRP A 226 -8.63 -25.83 1.15
N GLU A 227 -8.32 -26.62 0.11
CA GLU A 227 -6.96 -27.11 -0.15
C GLU A 227 -5.99 -25.97 -0.49
N GLU A 228 -6.43 -25.03 -1.33
CA GLU A 228 -5.69 -23.81 -1.67
C GLU A 228 -5.43 -22.98 -0.41
N ARG A 229 -6.43 -22.83 0.45
CA ARG A 229 -6.31 -22.08 1.71
C ARG A 229 -5.29 -22.72 2.65
N ILE A 230 -5.39 -24.03 2.90
CA ILE A 230 -4.45 -24.76 3.76
C ILE A 230 -3.02 -24.63 3.20
N PHE A 231 -2.85 -24.86 1.90
CA PHE A 231 -1.54 -24.79 1.28
C PHE A 231 -0.91 -23.40 1.45
N LEU A 232 -1.63 -22.33 1.10
CA LEU A 232 -1.11 -20.97 1.27
C LEU A 232 -0.88 -20.62 2.75
N TYR A 233 -1.78 -21.02 3.65
CA TYR A 233 -1.57 -20.77 5.09
C TYR A 233 -0.27 -21.40 5.57
N ASN A 234 0.00 -22.66 5.21
CA ASN A 234 1.22 -23.36 5.61
C ASN A 234 2.48 -22.64 5.08
N LEU A 235 2.41 -21.98 3.91
CA LEU A 235 3.51 -21.15 3.43
C LEU A 235 3.73 -19.90 4.30
N PHE A 236 2.67 -19.31 4.83
CA PHE A 236 2.74 -18.04 5.57
C PHE A 236 2.77 -18.18 7.10
N ALA A 237 2.54 -19.36 7.67
CA ALA A 237 2.36 -19.54 9.11
C ALA A 237 3.51 -18.96 9.96
N GLU A 238 4.75 -19.19 9.55
CA GLU A 238 5.92 -18.61 10.22
C GLU A 238 6.01 -17.09 10.05
N ASP A 239 5.69 -16.58 8.87
CA ASP A 239 5.72 -15.13 8.60
C ASP A 239 4.59 -14.38 9.32
N ILE A 240 3.40 -14.99 9.46
CA ILE A 240 2.30 -14.46 10.28
C ILE A 240 2.77 -14.30 11.73
N THR A 241 3.45 -15.32 12.28
CA THR A 241 4.03 -15.25 13.63
C THR A 241 5.05 -14.11 13.75
N LYS A 242 5.87 -13.91 12.71
CA LYS A 242 6.81 -12.79 12.66
C LYS A 242 6.11 -11.42 12.58
N VAL A 243 4.98 -11.31 11.88
CA VAL A 243 4.16 -10.09 11.86
C VAL A 243 3.60 -9.80 13.26
N GLU A 244 3.07 -10.82 13.96
CA GLU A 244 2.58 -10.69 15.35
C GLU A 244 3.69 -10.15 16.27
N GLN A 245 4.90 -10.72 16.19
CA GLN A 245 6.05 -10.26 16.96
C GLN A 245 6.49 -8.84 16.62
N LEU A 246 6.52 -8.50 15.33
CA LEU A 246 6.98 -7.18 14.88
C LEU A 246 5.97 -6.08 15.22
N LEU A 247 4.67 -6.34 15.14
CA LEU A 247 3.63 -5.31 15.29
C LEU A 247 2.89 -5.36 16.63
N GLY A 248 3.08 -6.43 17.43
CA GLY A 248 2.29 -6.67 18.63
C GLY A 248 0.81 -6.93 18.33
N TRP A 249 0.52 -7.45 17.13
CA TRP A 249 -0.85 -7.73 16.68
C TRP A 249 -1.31 -9.12 17.11
N ASP A 250 -2.62 -9.25 17.28
CA ASP A 250 -3.31 -10.55 17.25
C ASP A 250 -3.71 -10.84 15.80
N CYS A 251 -3.14 -11.90 15.21
CA CYS A 251 -3.45 -12.36 13.86
C CYS A 251 -4.17 -13.72 13.89
N SER A 252 -4.93 -14.03 14.95
CA SER A 252 -5.67 -15.29 15.06
C SER A 252 -6.69 -15.50 13.93
N ASP A 253 -7.31 -14.42 13.45
CA ASP A 253 -8.19 -14.38 12.27
C ASP A 253 -7.47 -14.58 10.93
N TRP A 254 -6.13 -14.59 10.91
CA TRP A 254 -5.34 -14.93 9.73
C TRP A 254 -4.94 -16.40 9.67
N LYS A 255 -5.17 -17.15 10.77
CA LYS A 255 -4.83 -18.57 10.90
C LYS A 255 -5.97 -19.47 10.39
N LEU A 256 -5.69 -20.77 10.22
CA LEU A 256 -6.70 -21.77 9.84
C LEU A 256 -7.73 -22.02 10.94
#